data_AF-A0A5C9AWE1-F1
#
_entry.id   AF-A0A5C9AWE1-F1
#
_cell.length_a   1.000
_cell.length_b   1.000
_cell.length_c   1.000
_cell.angle_alpha   90.00
_cell.angle_beta   90.00
_cell.angle_gamma   90.00
#
_symmetry.space_group_name_H-M   'P 1'
#
loop_
_entity.id
_entity.type
_entity.pdbx_description
1 polymer ?
#
loop_
_entity_poly.entity_id
_entity_poly.type
_entity_poly.pdbx_seq_one_letter_code
_entity_poly.pdbx_strand_id
1 'polypeptide(L)'
;MTSVLPGEPAPLLLSVIELLGYPNLRPLYERLGYRVHTEFAVRKAIAFLRKEKPAVIVADFYFQPDFRDRVSNLESLLAAAQSLKGVKVLVLHESAHEHALERLRQRFRIDAALTLPAREEEIGALIRGWGP
;
A
#
# COMPACT_ATOMS: atom_id res chain seq x y z
N MET A 1 -4.08 -24.41 -8.34
CA MET A 1 -2.90 -24.12 -9.18
C MET A 1 -3.40 -23.38 -10.40
N THR A 2 -3.55 -22.06 -10.31
CA THR A 2 -4.06 -21.25 -11.43
C THR A 2 -2.89 -20.91 -12.33
N SER A 3 -2.91 -21.49 -13.52
CA SER A 3 -1.93 -21.26 -14.58
C SER A 3 -2.08 -19.83 -15.08
N VAL A 4 -1.08 -18.98 -14.82
CA VAL A 4 -0.96 -17.69 -15.50
C VAL A 4 -0.70 -17.99 -16.97
N LEU A 5 -1.59 -17.52 -17.85
CA LEU A 5 -1.42 -17.67 -19.30
C LEU A 5 -0.15 -16.92 -19.73
N PRO A 6 0.74 -17.52 -20.54
CA PRO A 6 1.93 -16.84 -21.01
C PRO A 6 1.53 -15.66 -21.90
N GLY A 7 1.72 -14.43 -21.42
CA GLY A 7 1.54 -13.23 -22.24
C GLY A 7 1.04 -11.97 -21.51
N GLU A 8 0.41 -12.08 -20.34
CA GLU A 8 0.01 -10.89 -19.60
C GLU A 8 1.18 -10.27 -18.81
N PRO A 9 1.35 -8.94 -18.86
CA PRO A 9 2.37 -8.27 -18.07
C PRO A 9 2.09 -8.50 -16.57
N ALA A 10 3.16 -8.75 -15.81
CA ALA A 10 3.09 -8.94 -14.37
C ALA A 10 2.22 -7.85 -13.69
N PRO A 11 1.35 -8.22 -12.73
CA PRO A 11 0.49 -7.27 -12.05
C PRO A 11 1.33 -6.16 -11.39
N LEU A 12 0.79 -4.96 -11.40
CA LEU A 12 1.48 -3.78 -10.87
C LEU A 12 1.23 -3.65 -9.36
N LEU A 13 2.29 -3.44 -8.59
CA LEU A 13 2.25 -3.05 -7.19
C LEU A 13 2.78 -1.62 -7.04
N LEU A 14 1.99 -0.75 -6.42
CA LEU A 14 2.39 0.61 -6.06
C LEU A 14 2.89 0.63 -4.61
N SER A 15 4.18 0.89 -4.42
CA SER A 15 4.80 1.08 -3.11
C SER A 15 4.93 2.58 -2.82
N VAL A 16 4.30 3.06 -1.76
CA VAL A 16 4.31 4.47 -1.34
C VAL A 16 5.09 4.60 -0.05
N ILE A 17 6.29 5.17 -0.15
CA ILE A 17 7.26 5.27 0.96
C ILE A 17 7.34 6.74 1.40
N GLU A 18 6.71 7.08 2.52
CA GLU A 18 6.71 8.45 3.06
C GLU A 18 7.83 8.68 4.07
N LEU A 19 8.31 7.62 4.72
CA LEU A 19 9.35 7.67 5.75
C LEU A 19 10.61 6.97 5.25
N LEU A 20 11.70 7.73 5.10
CA LEU A 20 13.01 7.17 4.76
C LEU A 20 13.60 6.50 6.01
N GLY A 21 13.89 5.21 5.93
CA GLY A 21 14.44 4.42 7.06
C GLY A 21 13.86 3.00 7.17
N TYR A 22 12.75 2.73 6.48
CA TYR A 22 12.18 1.39 6.38
C TYR A 22 12.98 0.48 5.44
N PRO A 23 12.97 -0.84 5.69
CA PRO A 23 13.63 -1.80 4.80
C PRO A 23 13.04 -1.70 3.39
N ASN A 24 13.92 -1.75 2.39
CA ASN A 24 13.48 -1.76 1.00
C ASN A 24 12.76 -3.08 0.69
N LEU A 25 11.42 -3.04 0.65
CA LEU A 25 10.57 -4.20 0.37
C LEU A 25 10.39 -4.49 -1.12
N ARG A 26 10.96 -3.68 -2.01
CA ARG A 26 10.88 -3.91 -3.46
C ARG A 26 11.36 -5.32 -3.88
N PRO A 27 12.49 -5.85 -3.39
CA PRO A 27 12.93 -7.20 -3.74
C PRO A 27 11.93 -8.28 -3.32
N LEU A 28 11.21 -8.09 -2.20
CA LEU A 28 10.15 -9.00 -1.78
C LEU A 28 9.01 -9.00 -2.80
N TYR A 29 8.52 -7.83 -3.18
CA TYR A 29 7.41 -7.70 -4.13
C TYR A 29 7.75 -8.22 -5.52
N GLU A 30 8.98 -8.00 -6.00
CA GLU A 30 9.46 -8.55 -7.27
C GLU A 30 9.54 -10.09 -7.21
N ARG A 31 10.01 -10.68 -6.10
CA ARG A 31 9.98 -12.14 -5.88
C ARG A 31 8.56 -12.72 -5.82
N LEU A 32 7.56 -11.91 -5.46
CA LEU A 32 6.15 -12.29 -5.50
C LEU A 32 5.54 -12.18 -6.91
N GLY A 33 6.31 -11.75 -7.92
CA GLY A 33 5.88 -11.67 -9.32
C GLY A 33 5.22 -10.35 -9.70
N TYR A 34 5.36 -9.30 -8.90
CA TYR A 34 4.83 -7.98 -9.24
C TYR A 34 5.84 -7.14 -10.02
N ARG A 35 5.33 -6.32 -10.93
CA ARG A 35 6.05 -5.14 -11.41
C ARG A 35 5.88 -4.04 -10.36
N VAL A 36 6.97 -3.55 -9.78
CA VAL A 36 6.91 -2.58 -8.68
C VAL A 36 7.12 -1.16 -9.18
N HIS A 37 6.22 -0.26 -8.82
CA HIS A 37 6.40 1.19 -8.95
C HIS A 37 6.49 1.82 -7.56
N THR A 38 7.57 2.55 -7.29
CA THR A 38 7.77 3.20 -5.99
C THR A 38 7.56 4.71 -6.13
N GLU A 39 6.79 5.28 -5.22
CA GLU A 39 6.61 6.72 -5.08
C GLU A 39 6.96 7.16 -3.66
N PHE A 40 7.67 8.29 -3.57
CA PHE A 40 8.11 8.86 -2.28
C PHE A 40 7.27 10.06 -1.84
N ALA A 41 6.14 10.28 -2.50
CA ALA A 41 5.21 11.35 -2.18
C ALA A 41 3.79 10.94 -2.58
N VAL A 42 2.85 11.03 -1.64
CA VAL A 42 1.43 10.72 -1.88
C VAL A 42 0.87 11.44 -3.12
N ARG A 43 1.25 12.69 -3.37
CA ARG A 43 0.75 13.44 -4.55
C ARG A 43 1.14 12.75 -5.87
N LYS A 44 2.35 12.22 -5.98
CA LYS A 44 2.81 11.48 -7.17
C LYS A 44 2.15 10.11 -7.24
N ALA A 45 2.01 9.42 -6.10
CA ALA A 45 1.26 8.17 -6.00
C ALA A 45 -0.19 8.32 -6.50
N ILE A 46 -0.90 9.39 -6.14
CA ILE A 46 -2.26 9.67 -6.65
C ILE A 46 -2.24 9.93 -8.16
N ALA A 47 -1.29 10.72 -8.66
CA ALA A 47 -1.18 11.02 -10.08
C ALA A 47 -0.90 9.74 -10.90
N PHE A 48 -0.10 8.84 -10.34
CA PHE A 48 0.18 7.52 -10.91
C PHE A 48 -1.06 6.61 -10.87
N LEU A 49 -1.72 6.51 -9.72
CA LEU A 49 -2.93 5.70 -9.49
C LEU A 49 -4.10 6.07 -10.41
N ARG A 50 -4.15 7.32 -10.90
CA ARG A 50 -5.16 7.77 -11.86
C ARG A 50 -4.88 7.29 -13.29
N LYS A 51 -3.62 6.97 -13.61
CA LYS A 51 -3.17 6.54 -14.95
C LYS A 51 -3.06 5.02 -15.03
N GLU A 52 -2.52 4.43 -13.97
CA GLU A 52 -2.22 3.02 -13.85
C GLU A 52 -3.17 2.39 -12.82
N LYS A 53 -3.55 1.13 -13.05
CA LYS A 53 -4.44 0.38 -12.15
C LYS A 53 -3.63 -0.70 -11.45
N PRO A 54 -2.96 -0.40 -10.32
CA PRO A 54 -2.23 -1.41 -9.58
C PRO A 54 -3.21 -2.45 -9.00
N ALA A 55 -2.75 -3.69 -8.91
CA ALA A 55 -3.45 -4.75 -8.19
C ALA A 55 -3.30 -4.56 -6.67
N VAL A 56 -2.16 -4.04 -6.23
CA VAL A 56 -1.84 -3.83 -4.81
C VAL A 56 -1.23 -2.45 -4.60
N ILE A 57 -1.65 -1.76 -3.54
CA ILE A 57 -1.00 -0.58 -2.98
C ILE A 57 -0.43 -0.99 -1.62
N VAL A 58 0.86 -0.76 -1.41
CA VAL A 58 1.48 -0.82 -0.08
C VAL A 58 1.94 0.58 0.27
N ALA A 59 1.45 1.12 1.39
CA ALA A 59 1.76 2.49 1.80
C ALA A 59 2.16 2.57 3.27
N ASP A 60 3.18 3.37 3.56
CA ASP A 60 3.54 3.72 4.94
C ASP A 60 2.52 4.72 5.51
N PHE A 61 2.07 4.48 6.73
CA PHE A 61 1.22 5.39 7.47
C PHE A 61 2.02 6.16 8.49
N TYR A 62 1.87 7.48 8.42
CA TYR A 62 2.46 8.41 9.34
C TYR A 62 1.43 9.42 9.82
N PHE A 63 1.40 9.63 11.13
CA PHE A 63 0.54 10.60 11.77
C PHE A 63 1.38 11.72 12.39
N GLN A 64 1.13 12.96 11.99
CA GLN A 64 1.62 14.15 12.68
C GLN A 64 0.44 14.89 13.31
N PRO A 65 0.54 15.27 14.60
CA PRO A 65 -0.48 16.10 15.26
C PRO A 65 -0.76 17.42 14.54
N ASP A 66 0.22 17.95 13.80
CA ASP A 66 0.10 19.19 13.02
C ASP A 66 -0.69 19.06 11.72
N PHE A 67 -1.20 17.86 11.37
CA PHE A 67 -2.22 17.72 10.34
C PHE A 67 -3.55 18.31 10.85
N ARG A 68 -3.65 19.64 10.87
CA ARG A 68 -4.78 20.38 11.47
C ARG A 68 -6.14 19.96 10.90
N ASP A 69 -6.20 19.71 9.59
CA ASP A 69 -7.46 19.43 8.88
C ASP A 69 -7.58 17.96 8.43
N ARG A 70 -6.57 17.12 8.71
CA ARG A 70 -6.49 15.74 8.23
C ARG A 70 -6.01 14.81 9.32
N VAL A 71 -6.53 13.59 9.32
CA VAL A 71 -5.96 12.51 10.11
C VAL A 71 -4.63 12.07 9.50
N SER A 72 -4.45 12.13 8.18
CA SER A 72 -3.22 11.61 7.56
C SER A 72 -2.98 12.13 6.14
N ASN A 73 -1.70 12.10 5.75
CA ASN A 73 -1.24 12.20 4.37
C ASN A 73 -1.94 11.20 3.41
N LEU A 74 -2.33 10.01 3.90
CA LEU A 74 -2.92 8.95 3.07
C LEU A 74 -4.39 9.16 2.70
N GLU A 75 -5.14 10.07 3.34
CA GLU A 75 -6.59 10.22 3.09
C GLU A 75 -6.92 10.40 1.60
N SER A 76 -6.14 11.24 0.91
CA SER A 76 -6.36 11.49 -0.53
C SER A 76 -5.96 10.29 -1.40
N LEU A 77 -4.95 9.50 -1.01
CA LEU A 77 -4.57 8.28 -1.71
C LEU A 77 -5.64 7.21 -1.56
N LEU A 78 -6.13 7.00 -0.34
CA LEU A 78 -7.17 6.01 -0.05
C LEU A 78 -8.50 6.37 -0.73
N ALA A 79 -8.88 7.65 -0.74
CA ALA A 79 -10.05 8.12 -1.48
C ALA A 79 -9.94 7.80 -2.98
N ALA A 80 -8.77 8.02 -3.58
CA ALA A 80 -8.54 7.68 -4.98
C ALA A 80 -8.60 6.15 -5.21
N ALA A 81 -8.00 5.36 -4.31
CA ALA A 81 -8.00 3.90 -4.40
C ALA A 81 -9.40 3.27 -4.28
N GLN A 82 -10.32 3.86 -3.51
CA GLN A 82 -11.70 3.35 -3.39
C GLN A 82 -12.45 3.30 -4.71
N SER A 83 -12.17 4.24 -5.61
CA SER A 83 -12.79 4.29 -6.94
C SER A 83 -12.35 3.14 -7.85
N LEU A 84 -11.26 2.46 -7.52
CA LEU A 84 -10.70 1.35 -8.28
C LEU A 84 -11.22 0.03 -7.71
N LYS A 85 -11.93 -0.73 -8.56
CA LYS A 85 -12.37 -2.09 -8.23
C LYS A 85 -11.16 -3.03 -8.27
N GLY A 86 -11.06 -3.92 -7.29
CA GLY A 86 -10.07 -5.00 -7.26
C GLY A 86 -8.69 -4.63 -6.69
N VAL A 87 -8.39 -3.34 -6.45
CA VAL A 87 -7.11 -2.97 -5.81
C VAL A 87 -7.11 -3.35 -4.33
N LYS A 88 -6.04 -3.98 -3.85
CA LYS A 88 -5.84 -4.28 -2.43
C LYS A 88 -4.91 -3.27 -1.77
N VAL A 89 -5.27 -2.80 -0.58
CA VAL A 89 -4.51 -1.79 0.15
C VAL A 89 -3.92 -2.39 1.43
N LEU A 90 -2.59 -2.48 1.48
CA LEU A 90 -1.82 -2.75 2.68
C LEU A 90 -1.27 -1.43 3.23
N VAL A 91 -1.52 -1.18 4.51
CA VAL A 91 -0.89 -0.09 5.25
C VAL A 91 0.16 -0.64 6.21
N LEU A 92 1.38 -0.12 6.17
CA LEU A 92 2.43 -0.38 7.16
C LEU A 92 2.46 0.79 8.14
N HIS A 93 2.47 0.54 9.44
CA HIS A 93 2.42 1.63 10.44
C HIS A 93 3.20 1.30 11.70
N GLU A 94 3.62 2.33 12.45
CA GLU A 94 4.13 2.15 13.81
C GLU A 94 2.98 2.00 14.82
N SER A 95 3.23 1.28 15.92
CA SER A 95 2.24 1.11 17.01
C SER A 95 1.79 2.43 17.64
N ALA A 96 2.68 3.42 17.68
CA ALA A 96 2.37 4.78 18.14
C ALA A 96 1.27 5.48 17.33
N HIS A 97 1.00 4.99 16.11
CA HIS A 97 0.03 5.57 15.19
C HIS A 97 -1.28 4.77 15.10
N GLU A 98 -1.42 3.66 15.84
CA GLU A 98 -2.60 2.77 15.79
C GLU A 98 -3.93 3.53 15.95
N HIS A 99 -4.02 4.41 16.96
CA HIS A 99 -5.25 5.15 17.23
C HIS A 99 -5.65 6.09 16.07
N ALA A 100 -4.67 6.67 15.39
CA ALA A 100 -4.91 7.50 14.21
C ALA A 100 -5.32 6.64 13.00
N LEU A 101 -4.73 5.45 12.85
CA LEU A 101 -5.08 4.50 11.81
C LEU A 101 -6.52 4.00 11.95
N GLU A 102 -6.97 3.72 13.18
CA GLU A 102 -8.36 3.30 13.44
C GLU A 102 -9.38 4.35 13.00
N ARG A 103 -9.10 5.64 13.26
CA ARG A 103 -9.93 6.74 12.76
C ARG A 103 -9.95 6.80 11.22
N LEU A 104 -8.85 6.44 10.57
CA LEU A 104 -8.77 6.39 9.11
C LEU A 104 -9.58 5.22 8.54
N ARG A 105 -9.51 4.04 9.16
CA ARG A 105 -10.27 2.83 8.78
C ARG A 105 -11.79 3.02 8.83
N GLN A 106 -12.28 3.85 9.75
CA GLN A 106 -13.72 4.19 9.81
C GLN A 106 -14.22 4.93 8.57
N ARG A 107 -13.33 5.60 7.84
CA ARG A 107 -13.67 6.47 6.70
C ARG A 107 -13.18 5.90 5.37
N PHE A 108 -12.15 5.07 5.39
CA PHE A 108 -11.52 4.55 4.19
C PHE A 108 -11.27 3.04 4.21
N ARG A 109 -11.50 2.38 3.06
CA ARG A 109 -11.11 0.98 2.87
C ARG A 109 -9.60 0.82 2.99
N ILE A 110 -9.20 -0.03 3.91
CA ILE A 110 -7.86 -0.58 4.06
C ILE A 110 -8.05 -2.09 4.16
N ASP A 111 -7.49 -2.86 3.23
CA ASP A 111 -7.71 -4.32 3.17
C ASP A 111 -6.91 -5.05 4.25
N ALA A 112 -5.74 -4.52 4.64
CA ALA A 112 -5.01 -4.93 5.84
C ALA A 112 -4.08 -3.82 6.31
N ALA A 113 -3.70 -3.86 7.59
CA ALA A 113 -2.53 -3.14 8.06
C ALA A 113 -1.65 -4.03 8.92
N LEU A 114 -0.34 -3.80 8.84
CA LEU A 114 0.67 -4.50 9.64
C LEU A 114 1.48 -3.49 10.44
N THR A 115 1.67 -3.80 11.71
CA THR A 115 2.46 -2.99 12.63
C THR A 115 3.94 -3.28 12.44
N LEU A 116 4.75 -2.23 12.39
CA LEU A 116 6.20 -2.32 12.21
C LEU A 116 6.91 -2.50 13.57
N PRO A 117 7.99 -3.31 13.62
CA PRO A 117 8.60 -4.04 12.51
C PRO A 117 7.81 -5.31 12.13
N ALA A 118 7.37 -5.39 10.87
CA ALA A 118 6.72 -6.56 10.30
C ALA A 118 7.75 -7.42 9.55
N ARG A 119 7.60 -8.74 9.59
CA ARG A 119 8.53 -9.66 8.91
C ARG A 119 8.23 -9.74 7.42
N GLU A 120 9.25 -9.87 6.57
CA GLU A 120 9.04 -10.06 5.12
C GLU A 120 8.16 -11.27 4.82
N GLU A 121 8.25 -12.34 5.61
CA GLU A 121 7.43 -13.54 5.44
C GLU A 121 5.94 -13.25 5.67
N GLU A 122 5.61 -12.42 6.66
CA GLU A 122 4.24 -12.04 7.00
C GLU A 122 3.63 -11.15 5.91
N ILE A 123 4.38 -10.11 5.50
CA ILE A 123 4.00 -9.21 4.41
C ILE A 123 3.80 -10.03 3.12
N GLY A 124 4.74 -10.93 2.82
CA GLY A 124 4.70 -11.76 1.64
C GLY A 124 3.55 -12.76 1.64
N ALA A 125 3.24 -13.39 2.78
CA ALA A 125 2.10 -14.29 2.91
C ALA A 125 0.78 -13.56 2.70
N LEU A 126 0.63 -12.38 3.30
CA LEU A 126 -0.55 -11.54 3.14
C LEU A 126 -0.78 -11.13 1.68
N ILE A 127 0.25 -10.56 1.03
CA ILE A 127 0.16 -10.12 -0.37
C ILE A 127 -0.06 -11.31 -1.30
N ARG A 128 0.57 -12.46 -1.05
CA ARG A 128 0.33 -13.67 -1.84
C ARG A 128 -1.11 -14.17 -1.72
N GLY A 129 -1.74 -14.01 -0.55
CA GLY A 129 -3.17 -14.29 -0.35
C GLY A 129 -4.10 -13.37 -1.13
N TRP A 130 -3.58 -12.23 -1.63
CA TRP A 130 -4.26 -11.29 -2.51
C TRP A 130 -3.86 -11.40 -3.98
N GLY A 131 -2.85 -12.22 -4.28
CA GLY A 131 -2.37 -12.44 -5.63
C GLY A 131 -3.51 -12.77 -6.59
N PRO A 132 -3.30 -12.57 -7.91
CA PRO A 132 -4.30 -12.94 -8.90
C PRO A 132 -4.78 -14.39 -8.74
#